data_AF-A0A0M2PDK5-F1
#
_entry.id   AF-A0A0M2PDK5-F1
#
_cell.length_a   1.000
_cell.length_b   1.000
_cell.length_c   1.000
_cell.angle_alpha   90.00
_cell.angle_beta   90.00
_cell.angle_gamma   90.00
#
_symmetry.space_group_name_H-M   'P 1'
#
loop_
_entity.id
_entity.type
_entity.pdbx_description
1 polymer ?
#
loop_
_entity_poly.entity_id
_entity_poly.type
_entity_poly.pdbx_seq_one_letter_code
_entity_poly.pdbx_strand_id
1 'polypeptide(L)'
;MKIIKDERLIIQSLRNIRIAFVFQTLCILGILIYDGINKGITHVTNNPLWLVFIGTSVILGYLNLRISVDEYETHNEKKQRPYYKNVFLSLIVGVIFGVITILTPEGTVRDAVIIGGVMFGCFLFSFTVVYYLRKKRYHEENDDEE
;
A
#
# COMPACT_ATOMS: atom_id res chain seq x y z
N MET A 1 -24.30 10.84 21.53
CA MET A 1 -23.94 11.05 20.11
C MET A 1 -25.12 10.59 19.27
N LYS A 2 -25.74 11.47 18.47
CA LYS A 2 -26.89 11.09 17.64
C LYS A 2 -26.35 10.53 16.32
N ILE A 3 -26.68 9.28 15.99
CA ILE A 3 -26.23 8.65 14.74
C ILE A 3 -26.91 9.40 13.59
N ILE A 4 -26.11 9.97 12.70
CA ILE A 4 -26.59 10.64 11.50
C ILE A 4 -27.08 9.55 10.54
N LYS A 5 -28.37 9.56 10.21
CA LYS A 5 -29.00 8.59 9.29
C LYS A 5 -29.18 9.13 7.86
N ASP A 6 -29.01 10.43 7.63
CA ASP A 6 -29.19 11.02 6.31
C ASP A 6 -27.95 10.79 5.44
N GLU A 7 -28.13 10.11 4.31
CA GLU A 7 -27.07 9.75 3.37
C GLU A 7 -26.30 10.97 2.85
N ARG A 8 -26.97 12.10 2.66
CA ARG A 8 -26.35 13.34 2.19
C ARG A 8 -25.31 13.87 3.17
N LEU A 9 -25.62 13.80 4.46
CA LEU A 9 -24.71 14.22 5.54
C LEU A 9 -23.54 13.24 5.70
N ILE A 10 -23.75 11.94 5.45
CA ILE A 10 -22.68 10.92 5.44
C ILE A 10 -21.70 11.18 4.29
N ILE A 11 -22.19 11.43 3.07
CA ILE A 11 -21.33 11.72 1.90
C ILE A 11 -20.51 12.99 2.15
N GLN A 12 -21.11 14.04 2.73
CA GLN A 12 -20.38 15.25 3.08
C GLN A 12 -19.31 14.98 4.15
N SER A 13 -19.60 14.15 5.17
CA SER A 13 -18.63 13.74 6.17
C SER A 13 -17.45 12.98 5.56
N LEU A 14 -17.70 12.05 4.64
CA LEU A 14 -16.65 11.30 3.92
C LEU A 14 -15.77 12.23 3.08
N ARG A 15 -16.36 13.25 2.42
CA ARG A 15 -15.61 14.26 1.67
C ARG A 15 -14.73 15.10 2.59
N ASN A 16 -15.23 15.48 3.77
CA ASN A 16 -14.45 16.22 4.77
C ASN A 16 -13.28 15.38 5.30
N ILE A 17 -13.51 14.11 5.61
CA ILE A 17 -12.45 13.17 6.04
C ILE A 17 -11.39 13.02 4.94
N ARG A 18 -11.79 12.93 3.66
CA ARG A 18 -10.86 12.86 2.53
C ARG A 18 -9.95 14.09 2.46
N ILE A 19 -10.51 15.29 2.59
CA ILE A 19 -9.73 16.54 2.57
C ILE A 19 -8.76 16.58 3.75
N ALA A 20 -9.22 16.24 4.95
CA ALA A 20 -8.38 16.20 6.15
C ALA A 20 -7.24 15.18 6.00
N PHE A 21 -7.52 14.00 5.45
CA PHE A 21 -6.52 12.96 5.19
C PHE A 21 -5.46 13.41 4.19
N VAL A 22 -5.86 14.06 3.08
CA VAL A 22 -4.92 14.61 2.09
C VAL A 22 -4.03 15.67 2.73
N PHE A 23 -4.62 16.59 3.49
CA PHE A 23 -3.86 17.63 4.20
C PHE A 23 -2.87 17.03 5.19
N GLN A 24 -3.30 16.07 6.02
CA GLN A 24 -2.44 15.36 6.97
C GLN A 24 -1.27 14.67 6.26
N THR A 25 -1.53 14.01 5.13
CA THR A 25 -0.51 13.32 4.35
C THR A 25 0.51 14.30 3.78
N LEU A 26 0.07 15.47 3.28
CA LEU A 26 0.95 16.54 2.80
C LEU A 26 1.81 17.15 3.93
N CYS A 27 1.23 17.37 5.11
CA CYS A 27 1.98 17.88 6.26
C CYS A 27 3.07 16.90 6.71
N ILE A 28 2.74 15.60 6.84
CA ILE A 28 3.71 14.56 7.22
C ILE A 28 4.82 14.49 6.17
N LEU A 29 4.48 14.51 4.89
CA LEU A 29 5.44 14.47 3.80
C LEU A 29 6.34 15.73 3.79
N GLY A 30 5.78 16.91 4.04
CA GLY A 30 6.56 18.15 4.14
C GLY A 30 7.57 18.13 5.30
N ILE A 31 7.17 17.61 6.46
CA ILE A 31 8.07 17.45 7.62
C ILE A 31 9.19 16.46 7.29
N LEU A 32 8.87 15.32 6.69
CA LEU A 32 9.85 14.31 6.30
C LEU A 32 10.85 14.82 5.26
N ILE A 33 10.39 15.59 4.27
CA ILE A 33 11.27 16.22 3.27
C ILE A 33 12.19 17.25 3.94
N TYR A 34 11.64 18.10 4.81
CA TYR A 34 12.42 19.11 5.53
C TYR A 34 13.50 18.46 6.41
N ASP A 35 13.15 17.41 7.15
CA ASP A 35 14.12 16.67 7.96
C ASP A 35 15.15 15.94 7.08
N GLY A 36 14.74 15.43 5.90
CA GLY A 36 15.65 14.78 4.95
C GLY A 36 16.71 15.71 4.39
N ILE A 37 16.34 16.95 4.05
CA ILE A 37 17.27 17.95 3.53
C ILE A 37 18.23 18.43 4.64
N ASN A 38 17.74 18.63 5.86
CA ASN A 38 18.54 19.25 6.93
C ASN A 38 19.37 18.25 7.75
N LYS A 39 18.91 17.01 7.92
CA LYS A 39 19.49 16.03 8.86
C LYS A 39 19.87 14.70 8.19
N GLY A 40 19.62 14.57 6.90
CA GLY A 40 19.94 13.39 6.10
C GLY A 40 18.87 12.29 6.16
N ILE A 41 18.94 11.36 5.18
CA ILE A 41 17.94 10.31 4.95
C ILE A 41 17.86 9.33 6.13
N THR A 42 19.00 9.05 6.79
CA THR A 42 19.08 8.15 7.95
C THR A 42 18.31 8.69 9.16
N HIS A 43 18.17 10.01 9.28
CA HIS A 43 17.36 10.62 10.33
C HIS A 43 15.86 10.53 10.02
N VAL A 44 15.50 10.59 8.74
CA VAL A 44 14.11 10.46 8.28
C VAL A 44 13.59 9.05 8.51
N THR A 45 14.35 8.02 8.15
CA THR A 45 13.92 6.62 8.31
C THR A 45 13.86 6.17 9.77
N ASN A 46 14.68 6.73 10.65
CA ASN A 46 14.61 6.49 12.10
C ASN A 46 13.50 7.28 12.80
N ASN A 47 12.88 8.25 12.14
CA ASN A 47 11.81 9.04 12.72
C ASN A 47 10.49 8.22 12.75
N PRO A 48 9.79 8.13 13.88
CA PRO A 48 8.51 7.42 13.96
C PRO A 48 7.45 7.95 12.97
N LEU A 49 7.54 9.22 12.55
CA LEU A 49 6.67 9.79 11.51
C LEU A 49 6.79 9.06 10.17
N TRP A 50 7.99 8.60 9.81
CA TRP A 50 8.22 7.85 8.57
C TRP A 50 7.52 6.50 8.60
N LEU A 51 7.58 5.79 9.73
CA LEU A 51 6.86 4.52 9.91
C LEU A 51 5.34 4.70 9.81
N VAL A 52 4.79 5.75 10.43
CA VAL A 52 3.36 6.05 10.35
C VAL A 52 2.95 6.34 8.90
N PHE A 53 3.75 7.12 8.17
CA PHE A 53 3.51 7.46 6.77
C PHE A 53 3.53 6.23 5.86
N ILE A 54 4.54 5.37 5.98
CA ILE A 54 4.64 4.14 5.19
C ILE A 54 3.49 3.19 5.56
N GLY A 55 3.24 2.96 6.85
CA GLY A 55 2.18 2.06 7.31
C GLY A 55 0.79 2.48 6.82
N THR A 56 0.45 3.77 6.93
CA THR A 56 -0.82 4.28 6.40
C THR A 56 -0.89 4.19 4.87
N SER A 57 0.21 4.42 4.16
CA SER A 57 0.26 4.28 2.69
C SER A 57 0.01 2.84 2.25
N VAL A 58 0.56 1.85 2.97
CA VAL A 58 0.33 0.42 2.69
C VAL A 58 -1.13 0.04 2.93
N ILE A 59 -1.71 0.44 4.07
CA ILE A 59 -3.12 0.18 4.38
C ILE A 59 -4.03 0.81 3.32
N LEU A 60 -3.77 2.07 2.96
CA LEU A 60 -4.53 2.77 1.93
C LEU A 60 -4.41 2.08 0.56
N GLY A 61 -3.20 1.65 0.19
CA GLY A 61 -2.96 0.87 -1.02
C GLY A 61 -3.77 -0.43 -1.04
N TYR A 62 -3.81 -1.14 0.09
CA TYR A 62 -4.61 -2.36 0.24
C TYR A 62 -6.12 -2.11 0.12
N LEU A 63 -6.64 -1.05 0.76
CA LEU A 63 -8.06 -0.68 0.64
C LEU A 63 -8.43 -0.31 -0.80
N ASN A 64 -7.59 0.47 -1.49
CA ASN A 64 -7.83 0.83 -2.89
C ASN A 64 -7.72 -0.37 -3.83
N LEU A 65 -6.81 -1.31 -3.54
CA LEU A 65 -6.66 -2.53 -4.33
C LEU A 65 -7.89 -3.44 -4.24
N ARG A 66 -8.49 -3.54 -3.05
CA ARG A 66 -9.75 -4.29 -2.89
C ARG A 66 -10.86 -3.70 -3.76
N ILE A 67 -11.01 -2.38 -3.76
CA ILE A 67 -12.02 -1.67 -4.57
C ILE A 67 -11.74 -1.84 -6.07
N SER A 68 -10.47 -1.75 -6.49
CA SER A 68 -10.11 -1.90 -7.90
C SER A 68 -10.31 -3.32 -8.43
N VAL A 69 -10.14 -4.33 -7.59
CA VAL A 69 -10.46 -5.73 -7.93
C VAL A 69 -11.97 -5.91 -8.09
N ASP A 70 -12.78 -5.38 -7.17
CA ASP A 70 -14.25 -5.47 -7.24
C ASP A 70 -14.81 -4.78 -8.51
N GLU A 71 -14.25 -3.62 -8.90
CA GLU A 71 -14.63 -2.89 -10.14
C GLU A 71 -14.21 -3.66 -11.42
N TYR A 72 -13.01 -4.26 -11.40
CA TYR A 72 -12.48 -4.97 -12.57
C TYR A 72 -13.19 -6.30 -12.85
N GLU A 73 -13.64 -7.01 -11.80
CA GLU A 73 -14.41 -8.25 -11.92
C GLU A 73 -15.88 -8.01 -12.33
N THR A 74 -16.50 -6.91 -11.88
CA THR A 74 -17.86 -6.52 -12.30
C THR A 74 -17.95 -6.27 -13.82
N HIS A 75 -16.85 -5.84 -14.44
CA HIS A 75 -16.83 -5.45 -15.86
C HIS A 75 -16.17 -6.47 -16.80
N ASN A 76 -15.47 -7.50 -16.30
CA ASN A 76 -14.80 -8.51 -17.12
C ASN A 76 -14.79 -9.90 -16.47
N GLU A 77 -15.69 -10.79 -16.90
CA GLU A 77 -15.74 -12.22 -16.56
C GLU A 77 -14.57 -13.07 -17.14
N LYS A 78 -13.36 -12.51 -17.31
CA LYS A 78 -12.26 -13.21 -18.00
C LYS A 78 -11.10 -13.61 -17.09
N LYS A 79 -11.12 -14.90 -16.76
CA LYS A 79 -10.03 -15.87 -16.49
C LYS A 79 -8.90 -15.35 -15.58
N GLN A 80 -8.94 -15.85 -14.34
CA GLN A 80 -7.92 -15.69 -13.30
C GLN A 80 -6.49 -15.65 -13.85
N ARG A 81 -5.87 -14.47 -13.85
CA ARG A 81 -4.45 -14.35 -14.23
C ARG A 81 -3.56 -15.07 -13.19
N PRO A 82 -2.52 -15.80 -13.64
CA PRO A 82 -1.72 -16.65 -12.78
C PRO A 82 -0.92 -15.87 -11.73
N TYR A 83 -1.13 -16.23 -10.47
CA TYR A 83 -0.53 -15.64 -9.26
C TYR A 83 0.99 -15.51 -9.31
N TYR A 84 1.68 -16.44 -9.97
CA TYR A 84 3.14 -16.43 -10.10
C TYR A 84 3.69 -15.18 -10.82
N LYS A 85 2.97 -14.59 -11.79
CA LYS A 85 3.44 -13.39 -12.50
C LYS A 85 3.48 -12.16 -11.61
N ASN A 86 2.54 -12.08 -10.67
CA ASN A 86 2.41 -10.99 -9.72
C ASN A 86 3.52 -11.05 -8.65
N VAL A 87 3.82 -12.25 -8.14
CA VAL A 87 4.95 -12.48 -7.22
C VAL A 87 6.29 -12.17 -7.89
N PHE A 88 6.43 -12.53 -9.17
CA PHE A 88 7.65 -12.22 -9.92
C PHE A 88 7.84 -10.71 -10.15
N LEU A 89 6.75 -9.97 -10.40
CA LEU A 89 6.79 -8.51 -10.54
C LEU A 89 7.15 -7.83 -9.21
N SER A 90 6.60 -8.30 -8.09
CA SER A 90 7.00 -7.85 -6.73
C SER A 90 8.49 -8.01 -6.49
N LEU A 91 9.05 -9.15 -6.86
CA LEU A 91 10.46 -9.46 -6.67
C LEU A 91 11.35 -8.54 -7.52
N ILE A 92 10.96 -8.30 -8.76
CA ILE A 92 11.67 -7.37 -9.66
C ILE A 92 11.66 -5.94 -9.09
N VAL A 93 10.52 -5.45 -8.62
CA VAL A 93 10.42 -4.09 -8.06
C VAL A 93 11.26 -3.95 -6.78
N GLY A 94 11.24 -4.96 -5.90
CA GLY A 94 12.09 -4.97 -4.70
C GLY A 94 13.59 -4.95 -5.02
N VAL A 95 14.00 -5.73 -6.02
CA VAL A 95 15.41 -5.77 -6.48
C VAL A 95 15.82 -4.44 -7.12
N ILE A 96 14.97 -3.83 -7.95
CA ILE A 96 15.27 -2.54 -8.58
C ILE A 96 15.50 -1.45 -7.51
N PHE A 97 14.60 -1.35 -6.51
CA PHE A 97 14.77 -0.38 -5.44
C PHE A 97 16.01 -0.64 -4.58
N GLY A 98 16.33 -1.90 -4.29
CA GLY A 98 17.56 -2.27 -3.58
C GLY A 98 18.84 -1.90 -4.35
N VAL A 99 18.84 -2.08 -5.67
CA VAL A 99 19.99 -1.69 -6.53
C VAL A 99 20.15 -0.18 -6.59
N ILE A 100 19.05 0.58 -6.69
CA ILE A 100 19.08 2.06 -6.67
C ILE A 100 19.69 2.58 -5.36
N THR A 101 19.37 1.95 -4.22
CA THR A 101 19.95 2.36 -2.93
C THR A 101 21.46 2.10 -2.80
N ILE A 102 22.01 1.09 -3.48
CA ILE A 102 23.46 0.82 -3.51
C ILE A 102 24.21 1.81 -4.41
N LEU A 103 23.55 2.31 -5.45
CA LEU A 103 24.09 3.33 -6.36
C LEU A 103 24.14 4.74 -5.76
N THR A 104 23.54 4.93 -4.58
CA THR A 104 23.51 6.23 -3.89
C THR A 104 24.81 6.44 -3.10
N PRO A 105 25.44 7.63 -3.08
CA PRO A 105 26.77 7.85 -2.49
C PRO A 105 26.88 7.54 -0.98
N GLU A 106 25.76 7.52 -0.26
CA GLU A 106 25.69 7.19 1.17
C GLU A 106 25.22 5.74 1.44
N GLY A 107 25.01 4.96 0.39
CA GLY A 107 24.38 3.64 0.44
C GLY A 107 25.28 2.56 1.02
N THR A 108 25.08 2.20 2.29
CA THR A 108 25.66 1.00 2.87
C THR A 108 24.85 -0.23 2.44
N VAL A 109 25.53 -1.36 2.14
CA VAL A 109 24.89 -2.64 1.75
C VAL A 109 23.81 -3.10 2.73
N ARG A 110 23.97 -2.76 4.01
CA ARG A 110 22.99 -3.03 5.08
C ARG A 110 21.67 -2.27 4.86
N ASP A 111 21.73 -1.00 4.48
CA ASP A 111 20.55 -0.16 4.27
C ASP A 111 19.80 -0.57 3.00
N ALA A 112 20.54 -1.00 1.97
CA ALA A 112 19.95 -1.56 0.76
C ALA A 112 19.19 -2.86 1.01
N VAL A 113 19.72 -3.76 1.86
CA VAL A 113 19.04 -5.01 2.24
C VAL A 113 17.78 -4.71 3.06
N ILE A 114 17.83 -3.74 3.98
CA ILE A 114 16.68 -3.35 4.80
C ILE A 114 15.58 -2.73 3.92
N ILE A 115 15.91 -1.75 3.07
CA ILE A 115 14.94 -1.07 2.21
C ILE A 115 14.38 -2.03 1.16
N GLY A 116 15.23 -2.81 0.49
CA GLY A 116 14.81 -3.82 -0.47
C GLY A 116 13.92 -4.90 0.17
N GLY A 117 14.27 -5.36 1.37
CA GLY A 117 13.49 -6.35 2.13
C GLY A 117 12.13 -5.82 2.59
N VAL A 118 12.05 -4.58 3.07
CA VAL A 118 10.78 -3.93 3.45
C VAL A 118 9.87 -3.77 2.23
N MET A 119 10.40 -3.29 1.11
CA MET A 119 9.63 -3.14 -0.13
C MET A 119 9.17 -4.50 -0.66
N PHE A 120 10.05 -5.50 -0.66
CA PHE A 120 9.72 -6.86 -1.07
C PHE A 120 8.62 -7.48 -0.19
N GLY A 121 8.74 -7.36 1.14
CA GLY A 121 7.74 -7.84 2.09
C GLY A 121 6.39 -7.14 1.91
N CYS A 122 6.40 -5.83 1.67
CA CYS A 122 5.20 -5.04 1.42
C CYS A 122 4.46 -5.51 0.15
N PHE A 123 5.18 -5.73 -0.94
CA PHE A 123 4.59 -6.24 -2.17
C PHE A 123 4.15 -7.71 -2.03
N LEU A 124 4.95 -8.58 -1.41
CA LEU A 124 4.58 -9.98 -1.14
C LEU A 124 3.32 -10.09 -0.30
N PHE A 125 3.21 -9.29 0.76
CA PHE A 125 2.03 -9.25 1.61
C PHE A 125 0.81 -8.80 0.80
N SER A 126 0.94 -7.71 0.03
CA SER A 126 -0.13 -7.22 -0.85
C SER A 126 -0.61 -8.29 -1.83
N PHE A 127 0.31 -9.04 -2.45
CA PHE A 127 -0.04 -10.12 -3.37
C PHE A 127 -0.64 -11.34 -2.67
N THR A 128 -0.13 -11.70 -1.51
CA THR A 128 -0.62 -12.84 -0.70
C THR A 128 -2.07 -12.61 -0.29
N VAL A 129 -2.40 -11.40 0.15
CA VAL A 129 -3.77 -11.09 0.56
C VAL A 129 -4.72 -11.07 -0.64
N VAL A 130 -4.30 -10.55 -1.80
CA VAL A 130 -5.08 -10.65 -3.06
C VAL A 130 -5.37 -12.10 -3.43
N TYR A 131 -4.38 -12.98 -3.31
CA TYR A 131 -4.58 -14.40 -3.60
C TYR A 131 -5.50 -15.09 -2.60
N TYR A 132 -5.37 -14.76 -1.31
CA TYR A 132 -6.26 -15.28 -0.28
C TYR A 132 -7.70 -14.84 -0.50
N LEU A 133 -7.92 -13.57 -0.86
CA LEU A 133 -9.26 -13.06 -1.20
C LEU A 133 -9.86 -13.75 -2.42
N ARG A 134 -9.07 -13.93 -3.49
CA ARG A 134 -9.51 -14.69 -4.69
C ARG A 134 -9.82 -16.16 -4.37
N LYS A 135 -8.99 -16.80 -3.53
CA LYS A 135 -9.18 -18.21 -3.16
C LYS A 135 -10.38 -18.42 -2.24
N LYS A 136 -10.62 -17.51 -1.29
CA LYS A 136 -11.79 -17.57 -0.40
C LYS A 136 -13.09 -17.44 -1.19
N ARG A 137 -13.15 -16.51 -2.14
CA ARG A 137 -14.31 -16.33 -3.04
C ARG A 137 -14.52 -17.52 -3.96
N TYR A 138 -13.45 -18.11 -4.51
CA TYR A 138 -13.58 -19.33 -5.32
C TYR A 138 -14.16 -20.50 -4.51
N HIS A 139 -13.83 -20.62 -3.23
CA HIS A 139 -14.45 -21.64 -2.37
C HIS A 139 -15.92 -21.34 -2.06
N GLU A 140 -16.26 -20.08 -1.75
CA GLU A 140 -17.65 -19.65 -1.52
C GLU A 140 -18.53 -19.86 -2.77
N GLU A 141 -18.00 -19.61 -3.97
CA GLU A 141 -18.72 -19.76 -5.25
C GLU A 141 -18.90 -21.22 -5.69
N ASN A 142 -18.10 -22.17 -5.17
CA ASN A 142 -18.28 -23.62 -5.44
C ASN A 142 -19.10 -24.33 -4.34
N ASP A 143 -19.17 -23.80 -3.12
CA ASP A 143 -20.01 -24.37 -2.03
C ASP A 143 -21.51 -24.00 -2.20
N ASP A 144 -21.84 -22.99 -3.01
CA ASP A 144 -23.23 -22.58 -3.34
C ASP A 144 -23.82 -23.36 -4.54
N GLU A 145 -23.02 -24.18 -5.24
CA GLU A 145 -23.43 -24.98 -6.42
C GLU A 145 -23.66 -26.49 -6.13
N GLU A 146 -23.47 -26.97 -4.89
CA GLU A 146 -23.67 -28.38 -4.46
C GLU A 146 -24.89 -28.56 -3.54
#